data_AF-A0A151S362-F1
#
_entry.id   AF-A0A151S362-F1
#
_cell.length_a   1.000
_cell.length_b   1.000
_cell.length_c   1.000
_cell.angle_alpha   90.00
_cell.angle_beta   90.00
_cell.angle_gamma   90.00
#
_symmetry.space_group_name_H-M   'P 1'
#
loop_
_entity.id
_entity.type
_entity.pdbx_description
1 polymer ?
#
loop_
_entity_poly.entity_id
_entity_poly.type
_entity_poly.pdbx_seq_one_letter_code
_entity_poly.pdbx_strand_id
1 'polypeptide(L)' 'MVEYLTDVRNVQQCPIGLPDGKQISATREGTVVISYTLKLNHVLYVPSLKCNLISVSQLIDELNCKV' A
#
# COMPACT_ATOMS: atom_id res chain seq x y z
N MET A 1 -17.00 -5.95 -4.43
CA MET A 1 -15.80 -5.87 -5.27
C MET A 1 -15.58 -4.40 -5.60
N VAL A 2 -14.85 -3.65 -4.77
CA VAL A 2 -14.35 -2.31 -5.13
C VAL A 2 -13.03 -2.07 -4.40
N GLU A 3 -12.07 -1.58 -5.15
CA GLU A 3 -10.67 -1.35 -4.82
C GLU A 3 -10.52 -0.35 -3.66
N TYR A 4 -9.75 -0.72 -2.62
CA TYR A 4 -9.60 0.05 -1.37
C TYR A 4 -8.76 1.33 -1.49
N LEU A 5 -8.28 1.65 -2.69
CA LEU A 5 -7.38 2.77 -2.95
C LEU A 5 -8.14 3.94 -3.57
N THR A 6 -8.18 5.07 -2.87
CA THR A 6 -8.61 6.38 -3.39
C THR A 6 -7.41 7.19 -3.85
N ASP A 7 -7.65 8.30 -4.54
CA ASP A 7 -6.59 9.27 -4.94
C ASP A 7 -5.44 8.62 -5.72
N VAL A 8 -5.78 7.62 -6.54
CA VAL A 8 -4.78 6.82 -7.25
C VAL A 8 -4.03 7.65 -8.28
N ARG A 9 -2.71 7.64 -8.19
CA ARG A 9 -1.81 8.36 -9.09
C ARG A 9 -0.70 7.44 -9.60
N ASN A 10 -0.14 7.79 -10.76
CA ASN A 10 1.01 7.08 -11.30
C ASN A 10 2.28 7.51 -10.55
N VAL A 11 3.18 6.55 -10.36
CA VAL A 11 4.49 6.75 -9.72
C VAL A 11 5.59 6.09 -10.52
N GLN A 12 6.84 6.42 -10.18
CA GLN A 12 8.00 5.69 -10.67
C GLN A 12 7.86 4.19 -10.32
N GLN A 13 8.43 3.32 -11.15
CA GLN A 13 8.37 1.89 -10.90
C GLN A 13 9.04 1.55 -9.57
N CYS A 14 8.26 1.04 -8.64
CA CYS A 14 8.72 0.56 -7.34
C CYS A 14 8.75 -0.98 -7.37
N PRO A 15 9.92 -1.62 -7.50
CA PRO A 15 10.03 -3.07 -7.47
C PRO A 15 9.71 -3.62 -6.08
N ILE A 16 8.90 -4.66 -6.03
CA ILE A 16 8.42 -5.29 -4.80
C ILE A 16 8.58 -6.81 -4.93
N GLY A 17 9.15 -7.41 -3.89
CA GLY A 17 9.16 -8.87 -3.72
C GLY A 17 7.84 -9.32 -3.13
N LEU A 18 7.18 -10.27 -3.80
CA LEU A 18 5.96 -10.90 -3.31
C LEU A 18 6.28 -12.14 -2.46
N PRO A 19 5.39 -12.53 -1.53
CA PRO A 19 5.57 -13.73 -0.71
C PRO A 19 5.65 -15.04 -1.52
N ASP A 20 5.14 -15.06 -2.75
CA ASP A 20 5.24 -16.19 -3.67
C ASP A 20 6.59 -16.27 -4.41
N GLY A 21 7.54 -15.38 -4.07
CA GLY A 21 8.86 -15.29 -4.67
C GLY A 21 8.91 -14.53 -5.99
N LYS A 22 7.76 -14.06 -6.52
CA LYS A 22 7.74 -13.23 -7.72
C LYS A 22 8.14 -11.80 -7.40
N GLN A 23 8.68 -11.12 -8.41
CA GLN A 23 8.90 -9.69 -8.35
C GLN A 23 7.88 -8.98 -9.25
N ILE A 24 7.30 -7.91 -8.73
CA ILE A 24 6.40 -7.03 -9.48
C ILE A 24 6.80 -5.58 -9.24
N SER A 25 6.68 -4.75 -10.27
CA SER A 25 6.86 -3.31 -10.13
C SER A 25 5.51 -2.64 -9.99
N ALA A 26 5.24 -2.00 -8.85
CA ALA A 26 4.11 -1.10 -8.74
C ALA A 26 4.38 0.17 -9.53
N THR A 27 3.39 0.60 -10.30
CA THR A 27 3.43 1.82 -11.14
C THR A 27 2.40 2.85 -10.70
N ARG A 28 1.58 2.50 -9.71
CA ARG A 28 0.50 3.32 -9.18
C ARG A 28 0.50 3.21 -7.68
N GLU A 29 0.12 4.28 -7.01
CA GLU A 29 -0.12 4.32 -5.57
C GLU A 29 -1.39 5.12 -5.28
N GLY A 30 -1.92 5.01 -4.08
CA GLY A 30 -3.05 5.81 -3.63
C GLY A 30 -3.17 5.82 -2.11
N THR A 31 -4.36 6.15 -1.63
CA THR A 31 -4.68 6.26 -0.21
C THR A 31 -5.67 5.18 0.20
N VAL A 32 -5.40 4.50 1.33
CA VAL A 32 -6.33 3.54 1.93
C VAL A 32 -6.84 4.10 3.25
N VAL A 33 -8.16 4.16 3.40
CA VAL A 33 -8.81 4.52 4.66
C VAL A 33 -9.16 3.24 5.41
N ILE A 34 -8.42 2.94 6.48
CA ILE A 34 -8.63 1.75 7.31
C ILE A 34 -9.69 2.03 8.38
N SER A 35 -9.68 3.23 8.95
CA SER A 35 -10.67 3.70 9.92
C SER A 35 -10.82 5.23 9.84
N TYR A 36 -11.72 5.81 10.64
CA TYR A 36 -11.90 7.26 10.69
C TYR A 36 -10.61 8.00 11.10
N THR A 37 -9.75 7.36 11.90
CA THR A 37 -8.52 7.94 12.43
C THR A 37 -7.25 7.45 11.73
N LEU A 38 -7.35 6.40 10.92
CA LEU A 38 -6.20 5.79 10.26
C LEU A 38 -6.35 5.79 8.74
N LYS A 39 -5.50 6.58 8.10
CA LYS A 39 -5.33 6.64 6.66
C LYS A 39 -3.88 6.33 6.34
N LEU A 40 -3.67 5.45 5.36
CA LEU A 40 -2.35 5.17 4.83
C LEU A 40 -2.24 5.84 3.47
N ASN A 41 -1.30 6.77 3.34
CA ASN A 41 -0.97 7.43 2.08
C ASN A 41 0.09 6.62 1.32
N HIS A 42 0.29 6.89 0.03
CA HIS A 42 1.36 6.26 -0.76
C HIS A 42 1.33 4.71 -0.75
N VAL A 43 0.14 4.12 -0.68
CA VAL A 43 -0.03 2.67 -0.71
C VAL A 43 0.07 2.19 -2.15
N LEU A 44 1.02 1.28 -2.40
CA LEU A 44 1.32 0.75 -3.74
C LEU A 44 0.17 -0.13 -4.26
N TYR A 45 -0.29 0.14 -5.47
CA TYR A 45 -1.27 -0.67 -6.17
C TYR A 45 -0.59 -1.85 -6.86
N VAL A 46 -0.97 -3.07 -6.44
CA VAL A 46 -0.40 -4.33 -6.93
C VAL A 46 -1.53 -5.25 -7.38
N PRO A 47 -1.89 -5.28 -8.67
CA PRO A 47 -3.09 -6.01 -9.14
C PRO A 47 -2.97 -7.54 -9.01
N SER A 48 -1.75 -8.07 -8.96
CA SER A 48 -1.51 -9.51 -8.75
C SER A 48 -1.72 -9.95 -7.30
N LEU A 49 -1.84 -9.01 -6.36
CA LEU A 49 -1.95 -9.28 -4.94
C LEU A 49 -3.42 -9.17 -4.50
N LYS A 50 -3.99 -10.29 -4.05
CA LYS A 50 -5.40 -10.34 -3.60
C LYS A 50 -5.66 -9.73 -2.22
N CYS A 51 -4.60 -9.35 -1.51
CA CYS A 51 -4.66 -8.76 -0.18
C CYS A 51 -3.96 -7.39 -0.21
N ASN A 52 -4.29 -6.49 0.72
CA ASN A 52 -3.54 -5.25 0.86
C ASN A 52 -2.25 -5.54 1.64
N LEU A 53 -1.09 -5.24 1.05
CA LEU A 53 0.17 -5.19 1.82
C LEU A 53 0.20 -3.87 2.60
N ILE A 54 0.26 -3.97 3.92
CA ILE A 54 0.44 -2.82 4.80
C ILE A 54 1.88 -2.87 5.29
N SER A 55 2.63 -1.81 5.02
CA SER A 55 3.95 -1.65 5.61
C SER A 55 3.79 -1.37 7.11
N VAL A 56 4.36 -2.21 7.96
CA VAL A 56 4.31 -2.03 9.42
C VAL A 56 5.09 -0.80 9.84
N SER A 57 6.22 -0.50 9.19
CA SER A 57 6.96 0.75 9.46
C SER A 57 6.11 1.98 9.12
N GLN A 58 5.42 1.96 7.98
CA GLN A 58 4.50 3.03 7.60
C GLN A 58 3.34 3.17 8.60
N LEU A 59 2.79 2.06 9.06
CA LEU A 59 1.72 2.06 10.05
C LEU A 59 2.19 2.64 11.39
N ILE A 60 3.40 2.28 11.82
CA ILE A 60 4.04 2.81 13.04
C ILE A 60 4.27 4.31 12.92
N ASP A 61 4.79 4.77 11.77
CA ASP A 61 5.05 6.18 11.49
C ASP A 61 3.74 7.01 11.49
N GLU A 62 2.70 6.54 10.80
CA GLU A 62 1.37 7.19 10.73
C GLU A 62 0.66 7.21 12.10
N LEU A 63 0.84 6.17 12.91
CA LEU A 63 0.29 6.12 14.27
C LEU A 63 1.17 6.83 15.31
N ASN A 64 2.35 7.33 14.92
CA ASN A 64 3.38 7.85 15.82
C ASN A 64 3.63 6.92 17.02
N CYS A 65 3.60 5.62 16.76
CA CYS A 65 3.78 4.56 17.75
C CYS A 65 5.25 4.14 17.79
N LYS A 66 5.70 3.50 18.87
CA LYS A 66 7.03 2.89 18.96
C LYS A 66 6.87 1.45 19.42
N VAL A 67 7.57 0.53 18.76
CA VAL A 67 7.59 -0.91 19.10
C VAL A 67 8.72 -1.20 20.05
#